data_AF-A0A3P6G7W1-F1
#
_entry.id   AF-A0A3P6G7W1-F1
#
_cell.length_a   1.000
_cell.length_b   1.000
_cell.length_c   1.000
_cell.angle_alpha   90.00
_cell.angle_beta   90.00
_cell.angle_gamma   90.00
#
_symmetry.space_group_name_H-M   'P 1'
#
loop_
_entity.id
_entity.type
_entity.pdbx_description
1 polymer ?
#
loop_
_entity_poly.entity_id
_entity_poly.type
_entity_poly.pdbx_seq_one_letter_code
_entity_poly.pdbx_strand_id
1 'polypeptide(L)'
;MVDERSVGQSKAKSTCGFLQELNDSVKAKFIEESPDTLIMISLSFFSQFTLVIATQLVEDSMVKLDKICREANVKLVFVRSYGLAGIVRVSVKHSIIGSKPDHFLDDLRLNNHGVSQTCHRGRSIVDYSFVILCCQV
;
A
#
# COMPACT_ATOMS: atom_id res chain seq x y z
N MET A 1 10.56 11.56 8.79
CA MET A 1 10.69 12.91 9.35
C MET A 1 10.05 12.91 10.72
N VAL A 2 10.87 13.18 11.72
CA VAL A 2 10.55 13.39 13.14
C VAL A 2 11.63 14.36 13.59
N ASP A 3 11.29 15.35 14.40
CA ASP A 3 12.23 16.35 14.90
C ASP A 3 12.77 15.96 16.29
N GLU A 4 13.75 16.72 16.78
CA GLU A 4 14.32 16.51 18.12
C GLU A 4 13.26 16.63 19.23
N ARG A 5 12.20 17.42 18.98
CA ARG A 5 11.08 17.62 19.93
C ARG A 5 10.14 16.41 19.99
N SER A 6 10.17 15.56 18.98
CA SER A 6 9.38 14.32 18.88
C SER A 6 10.02 13.16 19.66
N VAL A 7 11.23 13.33 20.20
CA VAL A 7 11.90 12.30 21.00
C VAL A 7 11.05 11.98 22.25
N GLY A 8 10.79 10.70 22.47
CA GLY A 8 9.93 10.22 23.55
C GLY A 8 8.43 10.28 23.26
N GLN A 9 8.02 10.86 22.13
CA GLN A 9 6.62 10.83 21.67
C GLN A 9 6.35 9.60 20.79
N SER A 10 5.08 9.26 20.65
CA SER A 10 4.63 8.23 19.70
C SER A 10 5.04 8.59 18.27
N LYS A 11 5.83 7.71 17.65
CA LYS A 11 6.26 7.85 16.24
C LYS A 11 5.07 7.97 15.30
N ALA A 12 3.99 7.22 15.58
CA ALA A 12 2.77 7.24 14.77
C ALA A 12 2.09 8.61 14.84
N LYS A 13 1.98 9.18 16.04
CA LYS A 13 1.39 10.50 16.26
C LYS A 13 2.20 11.61 15.59
N SER A 14 3.51 11.67 15.85
CA SER A 14 4.38 12.70 15.27
C SER A 14 4.40 12.64 13.75
N THR A 15 4.57 11.43 13.18
CA THR A 15 4.59 11.25 11.73
C THR A 15 3.24 11.60 11.09
N CYS A 16 2.12 11.25 11.73
CA CYS A 16 0.79 11.59 11.25
C CYS A 16 0.56 13.10 11.17
N GLY A 17 1.05 13.87 12.16
CA GLY A 17 0.99 15.34 12.13
C GLY A 17 1.72 15.92 10.92
N PHE A 18 2.99 15.56 10.75
CA PHE A 18 3.79 16.05 9.62
C PHE A 18 3.24 15.61 8.25
N LEU A 19 2.70 14.39 8.13
CA LEU A 19 2.10 13.93 6.88
C LEU A 19 0.79 14.65 6.55
N GLN A 20 0.02 15.05 7.56
CA GLN A 20 -1.23 15.79 7.37
C GLN A 20 -0.99 17.17 6.78
N GLU A 21 0.12 17.83 7.14
CA GLU A 21 0.51 19.15 6.62
C GLU A 21 0.81 19.15 5.11
N LEU A 22 1.11 17.99 4.52
CA LEU A 22 1.43 17.89 3.09
C LEU A 22 0.21 18.08 2.18
N ASN A 23 -0.98 17.70 2.65
CA ASN A 23 -2.21 17.79 1.86
C ASN A 23 -3.47 17.73 2.75
N ASP A 24 -4.17 18.86 2.87
CA ASP A 24 -5.40 18.99 3.68
C ASP A 24 -6.58 18.14 3.18
N SER A 25 -6.55 17.73 1.91
CA SER A 25 -7.57 16.86 1.30
C SER A 25 -7.42 15.40 1.75
N VAL A 26 -6.24 15.00 2.23
CA VAL A 26 -5.99 13.68 2.81
C VAL A 26 -6.29 13.74 4.31
N LYS A 27 -6.98 12.74 4.86
CA LYS A 27 -7.23 12.63 6.30
C LYS A 27 -6.33 11.58 6.91
N ALA A 28 -5.26 12.00 7.56
CA ALA A 28 -4.34 11.12 8.27
C ALA A 28 -4.91 10.77 9.66
N LYS A 29 -4.77 9.50 10.04
CA LYS A 29 -5.14 8.98 11.37
C LYS A 29 -4.00 8.10 11.87
N PHE A 30 -3.85 8.02 13.19
CA PHE A 30 -2.86 7.15 13.83
C PHE A 30 -3.49 6.30 14.92
N ILE A 31 -2.84 5.19 15.24
CA ILE A 31 -3.18 4.28 16.32
C ILE A 31 -1.88 3.98 17.06
N GLU A 32 -1.91 4.05 18.39
CA GLU A 32 -0.75 3.82 19.26
C GLU A 32 -0.75 2.38 19.78
N GLU A 33 -0.79 1.42 18.86
CA GLU A 33 -0.79 -0.01 19.18
C GLU A 33 0.32 -0.73 18.41
N SER A 34 0.85 -1.79 19.01
CA SER A 34 1.87 -2.61 18.35
C SER A 34 1.26 -3.37 17.15
N PRO A 35 2.01 -3.55 16.05
CA PRO A 35 1.49 -4.29 14.89
C PRO A 35 1.16 -5.74 15.25
N ASP A 36 1.94 -6.36 16.14
CA ASP A 36 1.71 -7.73 16.62
C ASP A 36 0.38 -7.85 17.38
N THR A 37 0.07 -6.87 18.22
CA THR A 37 -1.21 -6.77 18.94
C THR A 37 -2.36 -6.62 17.96
N LEU A 38 -2.26 -5.72 16.97
CA LEU A 38 -3.33 -5.47 15.99
C LEU A 38 -3.61 -6.70 15.12
N ILE A 39 -2.55 -7.42 14.73
CA ILE A 39 -2.65 -8.68 13.97
C ILE A 39 -3.37 -9.76 14.79
N MET A 40 -3.14 -9.81 16.09
CA MET A 40 -3.75 -10.82 16.97
C MET A 40 -5.21 -10.50 17.33
N ILE A 41 -5.52 -9.24 17.61
CA ILE A 41 -6.81 -8.84 18.19
C ILE A 41 -7.87 -8.58 17.12
N SER A 42 -7.49 -8.06 15.94
CA SER A 42 -8.45 -7.43 15.04
C SER A 42 -8.22 -7.78 13.57
N LEU A 43 -8.70 -8.96 13.16
CA LEU A 43 -8.67 -9.37 11.74
C LEU A 43 -9.48 -8.43 10.84
N SER A 44 -10.64 -7.98 11.32
CA SER A 44 -11.55 -7.08 10.60
C SER A 44 -11.00 -5.66 10.45
N PHE A 45 -10.03 -5.25 11.27
CA PHE A 45 -9.41 -3.93 11.18
C PHE A 45 -8.77 -3.71 9.81
N PHE A 46 -8.15 -4.75 9.22
CA PHE A 46 -7.45 -4.60 7.95
C PHE A 46 -8.41 -4.48 6.75
N SER A 47 -9.62 -5.05 6.86
CA SER A 47 -10.63 -5.05 5.81
C SER A 47 -11.16 -3.66 5.44
N GLN A 48 -10.96 -2.66 6.29
CA GLN A 48 -11.37 -1.28 6.01
C GLN A 48 -10.41 -0.53 5.06
N PHE A 49 -9.23 -1.10 4.78
CA PHE A 49 -8.20 -0.48 3.96
C PHE A 49 -8.13 -1.12 2.57
N THR A 50 -7.76 -0.31 1.58
CA THR A 50 -7.51 -0.78 0.21
C THR A 50 -6.09 -1.34 0.04
N LEU A 51 -5.16 -0.83 0.86
CA LEU A 51 -3.74 -1.17 0.85
C LEU A 51 -3.17 -1.10 2.27
N VAL A 52 -2.43 -2.14 2.65
CA VAL A 52 -1.65 -2.20 3.88
C VAL A 52 -0.18 -2.14 3.49
N ILE A 53 0.58 -1.24 4.11
CA ILE A 53 2.04 -1.13 3.96
C ILE A 53 2.67 -1.49 5.29
N ALA A 54 3.35 -2.64 5.36
CA ALA A 54 4.00 -3.10 6.58
C ALA A 54 5.52 -2.87 6.48
N THR A 55 6.05 -2.04 7.37
CA THR A 55 7.46 -1.64 7.44
C THR A 55 8.12 -2.21 8.68
N GLN A 56 9.34 -2.73 8.55
CA GLN A 56 10.15 -3.27 9.66
C GLN A 56 9.47 -4.37 10.53
N LEU A 57 8.33 -4.92 10.08
CA LEU A 57 7.93 -6.33 10.10
C LEU A 57 8.84 -7.34 10.82
N VAL A 58 8.43 -8.20 11.76
CA VAL A 58 9.13 -9.51 11.98
C VAL A 58 8.53 -10.61 11.12
N GLU A 59 9.27 -11.69 10.82
CA GLU A 59 8.85 -12.69 9.82
C GLU A 59 7.53 -13.39 10.19
N ASP A 60 7.42 -13.85 11.44
CA ASP A 60 6.21 -14.52 11.93
C ASP A 60 4.95 -13.67 11.75
N SER A 61 5.05 -12.38 12.06
CA SER A 61 3.95 -11.43 11.95
C SER A 61 3.65 -11.06 10.49
N MET A 62 4.66 -11.09 9.61
CA MET A 62 4.45 -10.95 8.17
C MET A 62 3.61 -12.08 7.61
N VAL A 63 3.90 -13.34 7.96
CA VAL A 63 3.15 -14.49 7.47
C VAL A 63 1.70 -14.44 7.94
N LYS A 64 1.47 -14.07 9.21
CA LYS A 64 0.11 -13.91 9.76
C LYS A 64 -0.65 -12.80 9.04
N LEU A 65 -0.05 -11.62 8.91
CA LEU A 65 -0.68 -10.47 8.25
C LEU A 65 -1.00 -10.76 6.77
N ASP A 66 -0.11 -11.46 6.07
CA ASP A 66 -0.31 -11.86 4.67
C ASP A 66 -1.54 -12.75 4.48
N LYS A 67 -1.76 -13.71 5.39
CA LYS A 67 -2.95 -14.56 5.37
C LYS A 67 -4.22 -13.74 5.55
N ILE A 68 -4.23 -12.85 6.54
CA ILE A 68 -5.39 -12.01 6.89
C ILE A 68 -5.75 -11.08 5.72
N CYS A 69 -4.76 -10.37 5.16
CA CYS A 69 -4.99 -9.46 4.04
C CYS A 69 -5.49 -10.20 2.80
N ARG A 70 -4.97 -11.40 2.53
CA ARG A 70 -5.41 -12.23 1.39
C ARG A 70 -6.86 -12.69 1.54
N GLU A 71 -7.27 -13.10 2.75
CA GLU A 71 -8.65 -13.47 3.05
C GLU A 71 -9.61 -12.28 2.93
N ALA A 72 -9.16 -11.09 3.33
CA ALA A 72 -9.93 -9.85 3.22
C ALA A 72 -9.88 -9.18 1.83
N ASN A 73 -9.16 -9.75 0.86
CA ASN A 73 -8.90 -9.15 -0.46
C ASN A 73 -8.27 -7.74 -0.39
N VAL A 74 -7.42 -7.52 0.62
CA VAL A 74 -6.68 -6.28 0.85
C VAL A 74 -5.29 -6.41 0.26
N LYS A 75 -4.82 -5.37 -0.44
CA LYS A 75 -3.47 -5.36 -1.02
C LYS A 75 -2.44 -5.18 0.09
N LEU A 76 -1.33 -5.90 0.03
CA LEU A 76 -0.29 -5.81 1.05
C LEU A 76 1.08 -5.60 0.42
N VAL A 77 1.84 -4.64 0.96
CA VAL A 77 3.24 -4.37 0.60
C VAL A 77 4.10 -4.42 1.84
N PHE A 78 5.06 -5.32 1.86
CA PHE A 78 6.09 -5.37 2.88
C PHE A 78 7.32 -4.60 2.42
N VAL A 79 7.86 -3.77 3.30
CA VAL A 79 9.10 -3.03 3.07
C VAL A 79 10.02 -3.23 4.26
N ARG A 80 11.26 -3.63 4.01
CA ARG A 80 12.31 -3.63 5.03
C ARG A 80 13.57 -2.96 4.50
N SER A 81 14.21 -2.18 5.35
CA SER A 81 15.56 -1.66 5.12
C SER A 81 16.53 -2.23 6.16
N TYR A 82 17.65 -2.75 5.68
CA TYR A 82 18.78 -3.27 6.47
C TYR A 82 20.06 -2.57 6.02
N GLY A 83 20.44 -1.48 6.69
CA GLY A 83 21.61 -0.69 6.33
C GLY A 83 21.54 -0.18 4.89
N LEU A 84 22.32 -0.78 4.00
CA LEU A 84 22.39 -0.44 2.57
C LEU A 84 21.49 -1.30 1.68
N ALA A 85 20.85 -2.34 2.23
CA ALA A 85 19.95 -3.22 1.49
C ALA A 85 18.49 -2.90 1.80
N GLY A 86 17.64 -2.95 0.78
CA GLY A 86 16.19 -2.82 0.90
C GLY A 86 15.48 -4.02 0.29
N ILE A 87 14.41 -4.47 0.91
CA ILE A 87 13.54 -5.54 0.42
C ILE A 87 12.12 -4.99 0.32
N VAL A 88 11.51 -5.15 -0.85
CA VAL A 88 10.09 -4.87 -1.07
C VAL A 88 9.43 -6.15 -1.55
N ARG A 89 8.38 -6.60 -0.86
CA ARG A 89 7.57 -7.76 -1.24
C ARG A 89 6.12 -7.34 -1.37
N VAL A 90 5.54 -7.54 -2.55
CA VAL A 90 4.12 -7.24 -2.82
C VAL A 90 3.32 -8.54 -2.77
N SER A 91 2.22 -8.54 -2.01
CA SER A 91 1.25 -9.64 -1.96
C SER A 91 -0.10 -9.12 -2.42
N VAL A 92 -0.40 -9.36 -3.69
CA VAL A 92 -1.57 -8.83 -4.38
C VAL A 92 -2.07 -9.84 -5.40
N LYS A 93 -3.39 -10.05 -5.44
CA LYS A 93 -4.09 -10.62 -6.60
C LYS A 93 -4.72 -9.45 -7.36
N HIS A 94 -4.17 -9.08 -8.51
CA HIS A 94 -4.65 -7.92 -9.28
C HIS A 94 -4.64 -8.17 -10.79
N SER A 95 -5.74 -7.81 -11.43
CA SER A 95 -5.88 -7.80 -12.88
C SER A 95 -5.66 -6.38 -13.41
N ILE A 96 -4.75 -6.25 -14.38
CA ILE A 96 -4.37 -4.96 -14.97
C ILE A 96 -4.88 -4.93 -16.41
N ILE A 97 -5.76 -3.97 -16.73
CA ILE A 97 -6.26 -3.76 -18.10
C ILE A 97 -5.38 -2.76 -18.86
N GLY A 98 -4.89 -1.72 -18.18
CA GLY A 98 -4.09 -0.64 -18.77
C GLY A 98 -2.61 -0.74 -18.40
N SER A 99 -1.91 -1.76 -18.90
CA SER A 99 -0.50 -2.05 -18.56
C SER A 99 0.48 -0.96 -18.99
N LYS A 100 0.08 -0.05 -19.89
CA LYS A 100 0.90 1.06 -20.43
C LYS A 100 2.33 0.59 -20.77
N PRO A 101 2.47 -0.31 -21.77
CA PRO A 101 3.79 -0.81 -22.16
C PRO A 101 4.69 0.32 -22.66
N ASP A 102 5.97 0.29 -22.29
CA ASP A 102 6.97 1.30 -22.68
C ASP A 102 7.23 1.31 -24.19
N HIS A 103 7.09 0.15 -24.82
CA HIS A 103 7.19 -0.01 -26.27
C HIS A 103 5.88 -0.57 -26.80
N PHE A 104 5.17 0.25 -27.57
CA PHE A 104 3.97 -0.15 -28.28
C PHE A 104 4.35 -0.44 -29.72
N LEU A 105 4.03 -1.64 -30.19
CA LEU A 105 3.97 -1.89 -31.63
C LEU A 105 2.58 -1.48 -32.07
N ASP A 106 2.51 -0.53 -33.01
CA ASP A 106 1.23 -0.11 -33.55
C ASP A 106 0.52 -1.31 -34.20
N ASP A 107 -0.73 -1.55 -33.78
CA ASP A 107 -1.59 -2.53 -34.41
C ASP A 107 -2.08 -1.98 -35.77
N LEU A 108 -1.20 -2.04 -36.77
CA LEU A 108 -1.45 -1.53 -38.12
C LEU A 108 -2.43 -2.41 -38.92
N ARG A 109 -2.79 -3.60 -38.41
CA ARG A 109 -3.75 -4.56 -39.02
C ARG A 109 -3.53 -4.88 -40.51
N LEU A 110 -2.30 -4.77 -41.02
CA LEU A 110 -1.99 -4.99 -42.45
C LEU A 110 -2.34 -6.40 -42.95
N ASN A 111 -2.45 -7.38 -42.05
CA ASN A 111 -2.80 -8.78 -42.37
C ASN A 111 -4.27 -9.14 -42.05
N ASN A 112 -5.08 -8.21 -41.52
CA ASN A 112 -6.46 -8.49 -41.15
C ASN A 112 -7.35 -7.28 -41.49
N HIS A 113 -8.14 -7.40 -42.56
CA HIS A 113 -9.09 -6.38 -43.00
C HIS A 113 -10.33 -6.38 -42.08
N GLY A 114 -10.19 -5.89 -40.85
CA GLY A 114 -11.22 -5.94 -39.81
C GLY A 114 -11.41 -4.65 -39.02
N VAL A 115 -12.61 -4.09 -39.17
CA VAL A 115 -13.32 -2.95 -38.53
C VAL A 115 -12.66 -2.28 -37.30
N SER A 116 -12.63 -0.94 -37.33
CA SER A 116 -12.13 -0.05 -36.27
C SER A 116 -12.96 -0.17 -34.99
N GLN A 117 -12.29 -0.34 -33.85
CA GLN A 117 -12.88 -0.15 -32.51
C GLN A 117 -12.07 0.92 -31.77
N THR A 118 -12.69 2.07 -31.54
CA THR A 118 -12.13 3.14 -30.71
C THR A 118 -12.36 2.82 -29.24
N CYS A 119 -11.28 2.57 -28.50
CA CYS A 119 -11.33 2.36 -27.05
C CYS A 119 -11.34 3.72 -26.32
N HIS A 120 -12.46 4.06 -25.68
CA HIS A 120 -12.58 5.28 -24.87
C HIS A 120 -11.87 5.09 -23.51
N ARG A 121 -10.89 5.96 -23.24
CA ARG A 121 -10.04 5.92 -22.04
C ARG A 121 -10.74 6.64 -20.88
N GLY A 122 -11.51 5.91 -20.07
CA GLY A 122 -12.03 6.41 -18.80
C GLY A 122 -10.92 6.50 -17.73
N ARG A 123 -10.77 7.65 -17.08
CA ARG A 123 -10.00 7.77 -15.82
C ARG A 123 -10.96 7.57 -14.66
N SER A 124 -10.85 6.46 -13.94
CA SER A 124 -11.39 6.36 -12.59
C SER A 124 -10.38 6.97 -11.61
N ILE A 125 -10.76 8.08 -10.99
CA ILE A 125 -10.18 8.49 -9.71
C ILE A 125 -10.78 7.54 -8.68
N VAL A 126 -9.92 6.80 -7.99
CA VAL A 126 -10.30 5.84 -6.95
C VAL A 126 -9.82 6.43 -5.65
N ASP A 127 -10.74 6.63 -4.70
CA ASP A 127 -10.41 7.00 -3.34
C ASP A 127 -9.64 5.85 -2.69
N TYR A 128 -8.38 6.11 -2.30
CA TYR A 128 -7.52 5.10 -1.69
C TYR A 128 -7.36 5.38 -0.20
N SER A 129 -7.80 4.43 0.62
CA SER A 129 -7.47 4.37 2.05
C SER A 129 -6.34 3.36 2.24
N PHE A 130 -5.25 3.77 2.88
CA PHE A 130 -4.14 2.87 3.22
C PHE A 130 -3.75 2.99 4.69
N VAL A 131 -3.13 1.94 5.22
CA VAL A 131 -2.56 1.93 6.58
C VAL A 131 -1.08 1.54 6.52
N ILE A 132 -0.26 2.25 7.29
CA ILE A 132 1.16 1.92 7.48
C ILE A 132 1.32 1.26 8.85
N LEU A 133 1.75 0.00 8.89
CA LEU A 133 2.21 -0.64 10.11
C LEU A 133 3.72 -0.47 10.23
N CYS A 134 4.18 0.03 11.36
CA CYS A 134 5.59 0.19 11.67
C CYS A 134 5.89 -0.54 12.98
N CYS A 135 6.81 -1.49 12.95
CA CYS A 135 7.36 -2.07 14.18
C CYS A 135 8.30 -1.04 14.82
N GLN A 136 8.11 -0.75 16.11
CA GLN A 136 9.10 0.00 16.87
C GLN A 136 10.41 -0.78 16.91
N VAL A 137 11.47 -0.20 16.32
CA VAL A 137 12.83 -0.35 16.83
C VAL A 137 13.17 0.90 17.62
#